data_AF-A0AAN9HXQ9-F1
#
_entry.id   AF-A0AAN9HXQ9-F1
#
_cell.length_a   1.000
_cell.length_b   1.000
_cell.length_c   1.000
_cell.angle_alpha   90.00
_cell.angle_beta   90.00
_cell.angle_gamma   90.00
#
_symmetry.space_group_name_H-M   'P 1'
#
loop_
_entity.id
_entity.type
_entity.pdbx_description
1 polymer ?
#
loop_
_entity_poly.entity_id
_entity_poly.type
_entity_poly.pdbx_seq_one_letter_code
_entity_poly.pdbx_strand_id
1 'polypeptide(L)'
;MEHIDFDVVKSANAEFKGATVRINIYKHRRQTVQYILPHDHEKLSQAELLVVDEAAGIPLQLVKSLLGPYLVFLSSTVNGYEGTGCSLSLKLLQQLEEQSRVPAKSTKGFVSGFLFEKIELSESIRYDSGDPIEIWLNALLCLDVSNAIPILSRLPPPSECDLYYVNRDTLFSYHKDSEIFLQRMMALYVASHYKNSPNDLQLMADAPAHHLFVLLGPVDESKNQLPDIMCVIQVCLEGKISRVSAMKSLNKSLKPSGDQIPWKFSEQFRDLDFPSLSGGRIVRIATHPSAMRLGYGSQAVELLIRYYEGQLTPLSDIVVEEEMQTLPIRVTEAAKNNTVTGEHSCMVLKPLNNDEVEVDGSIQWGFFSPFYKDFRKRFTSLLASTFRAMECKLAMRIIDPKINFTEQEHTTTASDIFSGLSPYDMERLKAYVDKLVDFPLILDLVPTLAHLYFQEKIPVNLSPVQASLLLCIGLQNQNISYIETQQSATPLVPQSQGQLATTDADSSNECDDSNSRKPRNNSSNKSRNNRSINSGRNNPNRNSNSRNLSKCHILWI
;
A
#
# COMPACT_ATOMS: atom_id res chain seq x y z
N MET A 1 -55.19 7.46 14.03
CA MET A 1 -55.25 7.23 12.57
C MET A 1 -54.30 8.21 11.89
N GLU A 2 -52.98 8.09 12.10
CA GLU A 2 -52.00 9.10 11.62
C GLU A 2 -51.18 8.63 10.40
N HIS A 3 -51.48 7.47 9.83
CA HIS A 3 -50.74 6.87 8.72
C HIS A 3 -51.69 6.42 7.58
N ILE A 4 -52.50 7.32 7.04
CA ILE A 4 -53.35 7.00 5.87
C ILE A 4 -52.54 7.10 4.57
N ASP A 5 -51.54 7.99 4.54
CA ASP A 5 -50.80 8.32 3.32
C ASP A 5 -49.50 7.52 3.13
N PHE A 6 -49.05 6.77 4.15
CA PHE A 6 -47.81 6.00 4.06
C PHE A 6 -47.80 4.79 5.01
N ASP A 7 -47.04 3.77 4.63
CA ASP A 7 -46.79 2.54 5.39
C ASP A 7 -45.28 2.38 5.65
N VAL A 8 -44.92 1.95 6.86
CA VAL A 8 -43.53 1.87 7.35
C VAL A 8 -43.21 0.43 7.73
N VAL A 9 -42.28 -0.18 7.00
CA VAL A 9 -41.76 -1.51 7.29
C VAL A 9 -40.46 -1.38 8.08
N LYS A 10 -40.46 -1.93 9.29
CA LYS A 10 -39.29 -1.98 10.17
C LYS A 10 -38.50 -3.27 9.94
N SER A 11 -37.19 -3.20 10.19
CA SER A 11 -36.29 -4.36 10.09
C SER A 11 -36.65 -5.41 11.13
N ALA A 12 -36.70 -6.68 10.69
CA ALA A 12 -36.79 -7.83 11.59
C ALA A 12 -35.41 -8.24 12.16
N ASN A 13 -34.31 -7.70 11.61
CA ASN A 13 -32.95 -8.03 12.06
C ASN A 13 -32.60 -7.30 13.36
N ALA A 14 -32.08 -8.06 14.34
CA ALA A 14 -31.69 -7.54 15.66
C ALA A 14 -30.58 -6.48 15.59
N GLU A 15 -29.68 -6.57 14.59
CA GLU A 15 -28.58 -5.62 14.38
C GLU A 15 -29.08 -4.20 14.06
N PHE A 16 -30.21 -4.09 13.38
CA PHE A 16 -30.78 -2.80 12.96
C PHE A 16 -31.70 -2.18 14.02
N LYS A 17 -31.84 -2.79 15.21
CA LYS A 17 -32.62 -2.25 16.35
C LYS A 17 -34.01 -1.71 15.96
N GLY A 18 -34.70 -2.37 15.03
CA GLY A 18 -36.02 -1.95 14.55
C GLY A 18 -36.02 -0.71 13.65
N ALA A 19 -34.89 -0.39 13.01
CA ALA A 19 -34.80 0.69 12.03
C ALA A 19 -35.80 0.51 10.88
N THR A 20 -36.26 1.63 10.35
CA THR A 20 -37.15 1.67 9.18
C THR A 20 -36.36 1.27 7.94
N VAL A 21 -36.75 0.16 7.29
CA VAL A 21 -36.08 -0.35 6.09
C VAL A 21 -36.80 0.07 4.83
N ARG A 22 -38.13 0.20 4.89
CA ARG A 22 -38.93 0.60 3.72
C ARG A 22 -40.08 1.49 4.12
N ILE A 23 -40.32 2.52 3.33
CA ILE A 23 -41.47 3.43 3.45
C ILE A 23 -42.21 3.40 2.11
N ASN A 24 -43.49 3.03 2.13
CA ASN A 24 -44.36 3.09 0.97
C ASN A 24 -45.28 4.30 1.12
N ILE A 25 -45.24 5.24 0.18
CA ILE A 25 -46.06 6.46 0.19
C ILE A 25 -47.15 6.32 -0.89
N TYR A 26 -48.41 6.59 -0.54
CA TYR A 26 -49.59 6.35 -1.38
C TYR A 26 -50.32 7.64 -1.80
N LYS A 27 -49.80 8.83 -1.47
CA LYS A 27 -50.52 10.11 -1.56
C LYS A 27 -50.99 10.50 -2.98
N HIS A 28 -50.10 10.51 -3.97
CA HIS A 28 -50.43 10.87 -5.37
C HIS A 28 -49.95 9.85 -6.39
N ARG A 29 -48.73 9.33 -6.20
CA ARG A 29 -48.18 8.18 -6.91
C ARG A 29 -47.57 7.25 -5.86
N ARG A 30 -47.62 5.94 -6.12
CA ARG A 30 -46.98 4.95 -5.25
C ARG A 30 -45.46 5.16 -5.34
N GLN A 31 -44.85 5.60 -4.25
CA GLN A 31 -43.41 5.77 -4.13
C GLN A 31 -42.91 4.82 -3.04
N THR A 32 -41.77 4.18 -3.29
CA THR A 32 -41.15 3.26 -2.33
C THR A 32 -39.75 3.78 -2.03
N VAL A 33 -39.51 4.17 -0.78
CA VAL A 33 -38.17 4.48 -0.28
C VAL A 33 -37.68 3.24 0.44
N GLN A 34 -36.53 2.71 0.04
CA GLN A 34 -35.96 1.51 0.65
C GLN A 34 -34.49 1.72 0.97
N TYR A 35 -34.10 1.34 2.19
CA TYR A 35 -32.71 1.21 2.58
C TYR A 35 -32.15 -0.11 2.07
N ILE A 36 -31.00 -0.02 1.40
CA ILE A 36 -30.28 -1.16 0.82
C ILE A 36 -28.83 -1.08 1.30
N LEU A 37 -28.26 -2.23 1.66
CA LEU A 37 -26.85 -2.31 2.01
C LEU A 37 -26.00 -2.15 0.75
N PRO A 38 -24.85 -1.45 0.82
CA PRO A 38 -23.99 -1.23 -0.35
C PRO A 38 -23.58 -2.52 -1.10
N HIS A 39 -23.50 -3.67 -0.40
CA HIS A 39 -23.16 -4.96 -1.01
C HIS A 39 -24.25 -5.52 -1.92
N ASP A 40 -25.52 -5.17 -1.69
CA ASP A 40 -26.70 -5.69 -2.40
C ASP A 40 -27.02 -4.89 -3.68
N HIS A 41 -25.99 -4.48 -4.43
CA HIS A 41 -26.13 -3.64 -5.62
C HIS A 41 -27.00 -4.25 -6.73
N GLU A 42 -27.11 -5.57 -6.82
CA GLU A 42 -27.97 -6.27 -7.79
C GLU A 42 -29.47 -5.89 -7.67
N LYS A 43 -29.91 -5.59 -6.44
CA LYS A 43 -31.29 -5.18 -6.14
C LYS A 43 -31.60 -3.77 -6.63
N LEU A 44 -30.59 -3.00 -7.03
CA LEU A 44 -30.72 -1.63 -7.53
C LEU A 44 -31.10 -1.56 -9.01
N SER A 45 -31.15 -2.68 -9.72
CA SER A 45 -31.55 -2.75 -11.14
C SER A 45 -32.93 -2.13 -11.44
N GLN A 46 -33.83 -2.10 -10.45
CA GLN A 46 -35.16 -1.48 -10.56
C GLN A 46 -35.22 -0.04 -10.03
N ALA A 47 -34.11 0.50 -9.51
CA ALA A 47 -34.09 1.84 -8.94
C ALA A 47 -34.06 2.91 -10.04
N GLU A 48 -34.88 3.95 -9.88
CA GLU A 48 -34.84 5.15 -10.73
C GLU A 48 -33.90 6.22 -10.17
N LEU A 49 -33.76 6.25 -8.84
CA LEU A 49 -32.95 7.21 -8.09
C LEU A 49 -32.20 6.48 -6.96
N LEU A 50 -30.89 6.68 -6.89
CA LEU A 50 -30.06 6.23 -5.79
C LEU A 50 -29.49 7.45 -5.06
N VAL A 51 -29.61 7.46 -3.73
CA VAL A 51 -28.94 8.43 -2.86
C VAL A 51 -27.99 7.66 -1.96
N VAL A 52 -26.70 7.99 -2.05
CA VAL A 52 -25.65 7.41 -1.21
C VAL A 52 -25.16 8.51 -0.28
N ASP A 53 -25.40 8.29 1.02
CA ASP A 53 -24.86 9.17 2.05
C ASP A 53 -23.46 8.71 2.47
N GLU A 54 -22.54 9.65 2.70
CA GLU A 54 -21.14 9.39 3.05
C GLU A 54 -20.43 8.38 2.13
N ALA A 55 -20.50 8.65 0.82
CA ALA A 55 -19.84 7.81 -0.19
C ALA A 55 -18.33 7.70 0.01
N ALA A 56 -17.71 8.68 0.69
CA ALA A 56 -16.31 8.66 1.12
C ALA A 56 -15.94 7.48 2.05
N GLY A 57 -16.92 6.97 2.80
CA GLY A 57 -16.74 5.81 3.66
C GLY A 57 -16.79 4.48 2.92
N ILE A 58 -17.25 4.45 1.66
CA ILE A 58 -17.52 3.22 0.90
C ILE A 58 -16.38 2.93 -0.09
N PRO A 59 -15.89 1.67 -0.15
CA PRO A 59 -14.79 1.30 -1.05
C PRO A 59 -15.07 1.69 -2.49
N LEU A 60 -14.06 2.24 -3.18
CA LEU A 60 -14.21 2.75 -4.55
C LEU A 60 -14.80 1.71 -5.52
N GLN A 61 -14.41 0.45 -5.40
CA GLN A 61 -14.95 -0.63 -6.26
C GLN A 61 -16.44 -0.85 -6.03
N LEU A 62 -16.88 -0.75 -4.77
CA LEU A 62 -18.28 -0.88 -4.41
C LEU A 62 -19.07 0.34 -4.90
N VAL A 63 -18.54 1.56 -4.70
CA VAL A 63 -19.15 2.78 -5.26
C VAL A 63 -19.31 2.67 -6.78
N LYS A 64 -18.30 2.17 -7.50
CA LYS A 64 -18.40 1.94 -8.95
C LYS A 64 -19.50 0.94 -9.33
N SER A 65 -19.67 -0.13 -8.57
CA SER A 65 -20.77 -1.08 -8.81
C SER A 65 -22.16 -0.51 -8.48
N LEU A 66 -22.23 0.54 -7.64
CA LEU A 66 -23.47 1.25 -7.32
C LEU A 66 -23.85 2.30 -8.37
N LEU A 67 -22.91 2.71 -9.23
CA LEU A 67 -23.16 3.63 -10.33
C LEU A 67 -23.81 2.87 -11.50
N GLY A 68 -25.15 2.90 -11.54
CA GLY A 68 -25.96 2.29 -12.59
C GLY A 68 -26.46 3.30 -13.63
N PRO A 69 -27.33 2.87 -14.57
CA PRO A 69 -27.92 3.73 -15.60
C PRO A 69 -29.01 4.69 -15.08
N TYR A 70 -29.14 4.83 -13.77
CA TYR A 70 -30.14 5.67 -13.07
C TYR A 70 -29.49 6.94 -12.50
N LEU A 71 -30.32 7.87 -12.00
CA LEU A 71 -29.82 9.08 -11.37
C LEU A 71 -29.19 8.74 -10.01
N VAL A 72 -27.99 9.24 -9.75
CA VAL A 72 -27.25 8.99 -8.51
C VAL A 72 -26.88 10.32 -7.84
N PHE A 73 -27.26 10.48 -6.58
CA PHE A 73 -26.72 11.50 -5.69
C PHE A 73 -25.71 10.88 -4.74
N LEU A 74 -24.51 11.45 -4.69
CA LEU A 74 -23.46 11.09 -3.76
C LEU A 74 -23.23 12.28 -2.82
N SER A 75 -23.32 12.05 -1.51
CA SER A 75 -22.84 13.00 -0.51
C SER A 75 -21.50 12.51 0.05
N SER A 76 -20.63 13.44 0.46
CA SER A 76 -19.40 13.13 1.16
C SER A 76 -18.92 14.32 1.98
N THR A 77 -18.35 14.05 3.15
CA THR A 77 -17.66 15.06 3.96
C THR A 77 -16.18 15.14 3.59
N VAL A 78 -15.69 16.34 3.27
CA VAL A 78 -14.27 16.58 2.89
C VAL A 78 -13.45 17.04 4.10
N ASN A 79 -13.90 18.13 4.74
CA ASN A 79 -13.25 18.70 5.92
C ASN A 79 -14.02 18.27 7.17
N GLY A 80 -13.34 17.60 8.09
CA GLY A 80 -13.96 17.15 9.34
C GLY A 80 -13.18 16.06 10.06
N TYR A 81 -13.77 15.60 11.17
CA TYR A 81 -13.17 14.58 12.04
C TYR A 81 -13.17 13.18 11.41
N GLU A 82 -14.04 12.93 10.44
CA GLU A 82 -14.03 11.74 9.59
C GLU A 82 -13.38 12.11 8.25
N GLY A 83 -12.05 12.29 8.25
CA GLY A 83 -11.26 12.76 7.11
C GLY A 83 -11.09 11.71 6.00
N THR A 84 -12.18 11.11 5.53
CA THR A 84 -12.23 10.11 4.44
C THR A 84 -12.42 10.74 3.06
N GLY A 85 -12.94 11.98 2.98
CA GLY A 85 -13.40 12.55 1.71
C GLY A 85 -12.32 13.07 0.78
N CYS A 86 -11.15 13.53 1.25
CA CYS A 86 -10.23 14.27 0.37
C CYS A 86 -9.56 13.39 -0.69
N SER A 87 -9.02 12.22 -0.31
CA SER A 87 -8.31 11.34 -1.25
C SER A 87 -9.25 10.58 -2.18
N LEU A 88 -10.44 10.16 -1.69
CA LEU A 88 -11.46 9.54 -2.53
C LEU A 88 -12.12 10.55 -3.45
N SER A 89 -12.49 11.75 -2.96
CA SER A 89 -13.07 12.79 -3.82
C SER A 89 -12.11 13.12 -4.96
N LEU A 90 -10.82 13.36 -4.70
CA LEU A 90 -9.88 13.68 -5.77
C LEU A 90 -9.78 12.58 -6.84
N LYS A 91 -9.70 11.30 -6.45
CA LYS A 91 -9.58 10.18 -7.42
C LYS A 91 -10.90 9.82 -8.11
N LEU A 92 -11.99 9.76 -7.37
CA LEU A 92 -13.32 9.44 -7.90
C LEU A 92 -13.84 10.58 -8.77
N LEU A 93 -13.74 11.82 -8.31
CA LEU A 93 -14.17 12.99 -9.08
C LEU A 93 -13.36 13.13 -10.36
N GLN A 94 -12.02 12.97 -10.32
CA GLN A 94 -11.22 12.95 -11.56
C GLN A 94 -11.70 11.87 -12.52
N GLN A 95 -11.95 10.64 -12.04
CA GLN A 95 -12.44 9.56 -12.89
C GLN A 95 -13.82 9.86 -13.49
N LEU A 96 -14.75 10.40 -12.70
CA LEU A 96 -16.09 10.76 -13.18
C LEU A 96 -16.07 11.95 -14.13
N GLU A 97 -15.21 12.95 -13.88
CA GLU A 97 -14.99 14.08 -14.79
C GLU A 97 -14.37 13.63 -16.11
N GLU A 98 -13.38 12.74 -16.08
CA GLU A 98 -12.77 12.16 -17.30
C GLU A 98 -13.82 11.40 -18.12
N GLN A 99 -14.65 10.59 -17.46
CA GLN A 99 -15.73 9.84 -18.12
C GLN A 99 -16.82 10.76 -18.70
N SER A 100 -17.12 11.86 -18.04
CA SER A 100 -18.05 12.90 -18.53
C SER A 100 -17.48 13.66 -19.74
N ARG A 101 -16.16 13.85 -19.81
CA ARG A 101 -15.48 14.60 -20.88
C ARG A 101 -15.30 13.83 -22.20
N VAL A 102 -15.41 12.50 -22.21
CA VAL A 102 -15.31 11.71 -23.46
C VAL A 102 -16.61 11.86 -24.27
N PRO A 103 -16.61 12.60 -25.40
CA PRO A 103 -17.81 12.74 -26.22
C PRO A 103 -18.03 11.45 -27.00
N ALA A 104 -19.29 11.06 -27.16
CA ALA A 104 -19.76 9.92 -27.95
C ALA A 104 -19.28 9.97 -29.42
N LYS A 105 -18.04 9.53 -29.67
CA LYS A 105 -17.48 9.26 -31.00
C LYS A 105 -16.91 7.85 -31.06
N SER A 106 -17.72 6.85 -30.72
CA SER A 106 -17.48 5.49 -31.21
C SER A 106 -18.81 4.77 -31.45
N THR A 107 -18.84 4.13 -32.60
CA THR A 107 -19.93 3.51 -33.32
C THR A 107 -20.65 2.40 -32.54
N LYS A 108 -21.99 2.45 -32.55
CA LYS A 108 -22.96 1.36 -32.33
C LYS A 108 -22.90 0.64 -30.96
N GLY A 109 -23.59 1.22 -29.98
CA GLY A 109 -24.04 0.56 -28.75
C GLY A 109 -24.53 1.59 -27.75
N PHE A 110 -25.72 1.38 -27.16
CA PHE A 110 -26.31 2.25 -26.13
C PHE A 110 -25.30 2.58 -25.02
N VAL A 111 -24.89 3.85 -24.89
CA VAL A 111 -24.25 4.34 -23.66
C VAL A 111 -24.72 5.77 -23.41
N SER A 112 -25.57 5.94 -22.40
CA SER A 112 -25.94 7.23 -21.83
C SER A 112 -24.67 7.98 -21.43
N GLY A 113 -24.48 9.19 -21.94
CA GLY A 113 -23.43 10.07 -21.44
C GLY A 113 -23.65 10.33 -19.95
N PHE A 114 -22.71 9.90 -19.12
CA PHE A 114 -22.71 10.21 -17.70
C PHE A 114 -22.43 11.70 -17.54
N LEU A 115 -23.45 12.48 -17.18
CA LEU A 115 -23.28 13.89 -16.81
C LEU A 115 -22.92 13.96 -15.33
N PHE A 116 -21.71 14.45 -15.06
CA PHE A 116 -21.22 14.67 -13.71
C PHE A 116 -21.23 16.18 -13.39
N GLU A 117 -21.94 16.56 -12.32
CA GLU A 117 -21.97 17.92 -11.79
C GLU A 117 -21.57 17.91 -10.31
N LYS A 118 -20.66 18.79 -9.92
CA LYS A 118 -20.16 18.91 -8.55
C LYS A 118 -20.78 20.13 -7.88
N ILE A 119 -21.34 19.93 -6.68
CA ILE A 119 -21.88 20.99 -5.83
C ILE A 119 -21.14 20.92 -4.48
N GLU A 120 -20.65 22.06 -4.00
CA GLU A 120 -20.00 22.19 -2.69
C GLU A 120 -20.86 23.01 -1.75
N LEU A 121 -21.03 22.55 -0.51
CA LEU A 121 -21.76 23.24 0.55
C LEU A 121 -20.75 23.75 1.57
N SER A 122 -20.59 25.08 1.68
CA SER A 122 -19.64 25.72 2.60
C SER A 122 -20.32 26.49 3.74
N GLU A 123 -21.59 26.88 3.59
CA GLU A 123 -22.33 27.63 4.61
C GLU A 123 -22.76 26.71 5.76
N SER A 124 -22.34 27.05 6.98
CA SER A 124 -22.69 26.34 8.21
C SER A 124 -24.11 26.69 8.68
N ILE A 125 -24.88 25.67 9.05
CA ILE A 125 -26.24 25.87 9.60
C ILE A 125 -26.28 26.04 11.12
N ARG A 126 -25.20 25.67 11.83
CA ARG A 126 -25.15 25.65 13.32
C ARG A 126 -24.55 26.92 13.92
N TYR A 127 -23.65 27.55 13.19
CA TYR A 127 -22.89 28.73 13.61
C TYR A 127 -22.71 29.64 12.39
N ASP A 128 -22.32 30.89 12.66
CA ASP A 128 -22.15 31.91 11.62
C ASP A 128 -20.91 31.65 10.76
N SER A 129 -20.94 32.14 9.52
CA SER A 129 -19.81 32.01 8.60
C SER A 129 -18.60 32.81 9.12
N GLY A 130 -17.47 32.13 9.30
CA GLY A 130 -16.23 32.76 9.79
C GLY A 130 -16.08 32.79 11.32
N ASP A 131 -16.70 31.86 12.05
CA ASP A 131 -16.50 31.71 13.49
C ASP A 131 -15.00 31.58 13.84
N PRO A 132 -14.44 32.47 14.68
CA PRO A 132 -13.02 32.42 15.05
C PRO A 132 -12.63 31.14 15.78
N ILE A 133 -13.54 30.49 16.51
CA ILE A 133 -13.27 29.22 17.21
C ILE A 133 -13.13 28.09 16.19
N GLU A 134 -13.97 28.07 15.17
CA GLU A 134 -13.91 27.09 14.08
C GLU A 134 -12.62 27.25 13.27
N ILE A 135 -12.23 28.49 12.94
CA ILE A 135 -10.97 28.78 12.25
C ILE A 135 -9.77 28.32 13.09
N TRP A 136 -9.77 28.63 14.40
CA TRP A 136 -8.72 28.19 15.30
C TRP A 136 -8.66 26.66 15.41
N LEU A 137 -9.81 25.98 15.51
CA LEU A 137 -9.88 24.53 15.62
C LEU A 137 -9.37 23.84 14.33
N ASN A 138 -9.79 24.34 13.16
CA ASN A 138 -9.33 23.83 11.87
C ASN A 138 -7.83 24.04 11.67
N ALA A 139 -7.30 25.18 12.10
CA ALA A 139 -5.86 25.45 12.08
C ALA A 139 -5.10 24.50 13.01
N LEU A 140 -5.56 24.33 14.26
CA LEU A 140 -4.92 23.48 15.27
C LEU A 140 -4.90 22.00 14.89
N LEU A 141 -6.02 21.50 14.36
CA LEU A 141 -6.15 20.10 13.94
C LEU A 141 -5.67 19.87 12.50
N CYS A 142 -5.19 20.91 11.82
CA CYS A 142 -4.70 20.85 10.43
C CYS A 142 -5.73 20.23 9.46
N LEU A 143 -7.01 20.59 9.59
CA LEU A 143 -8.10 20.03 8.78
C LEU A 143 -8.20 20.66 7.38
N ASP A 144 -7.58 21.82 7.17
CA ASP A 144 -7.56 22.55 5.90
C ASP A 144 -6.56 21.95 4.90
N VAL A 145 -6.91 20.79 4.36
CA VAL A 145 -6.02 19.99 3.49
C VAL A 145 -5.87 20.58 2.09
N SER A 146 -6.94 21.17 1.53
CA SER A 146 -6.98 21.63 0.13
C SER A 146 -6.04 22.79 -0.15
N ASN A 147 -5.82 23.67 0.83
CA ASN A 147 -4.96 24.85 0.68
C ASN A 147 -3.50 24.57 1.04
N ALA A 148 -3.23 23.46 1.73
CA ALA A 148 -1.93 23.15 2.31
C ALA A 148 -1.07 22.22 1.43
N ILE A 149 -1.61 21.64 0.34
CA ILE A 149 -0.80 20.89 -0.63
C ILE A 149 -0.08 21.89 -1.55
N PRO A 150 1.26 22.02 -1.46
CA PRO A 150 1.99 22.95 -2.30
C PRO A 150 1.95 22.51 -3.76
N ILE A 151 1.59 23.42 -4.67
CA ILE A 151 1.67 23.17 -6.10
C ILE A 151 3.15 23.16 -6.49
N LEU A 152 3.69 21.96 -6.71
CA LEU A 152 5.08 21.80 -7.13
C LEU A 152 5.24 22.27 -8.57
N SER A 153 6.05 23.32 -8.77
CA SER A 153 6.36 23.87 -10.10
C SER A 153 7.39 23.02 -10.86
N ARG A 154 8.27 22.32 -10.14
CA ARG A 154 9.26 21.40 -10.71
C ARG A 154 9.50 20.22 -9.77
N LEU A 155 9.46 19.01 -10.32
CA LEU A 155 9.78 17.77 -9.62
C LEU A 155 11.28 17.46 -9.82
N PRO A 156 12.12 17.51 -8.78
CA PRO A 156 13.54 17.15 -8.86
C PRO A 156 13.69 15.63 -8.99
N PRO A 157 14.74 15.09 -9.64
CA PRO A 157 14.92 13.64 -9.72
C PRO A 157 15.04 13.04 -8.30
N PRO A 158 14.51 11.82 -8.04
CA PRO A 158 14.53 11.21 -6.71
C PRO A 158 15.93 11.04 -6.11
N SER A 159 16.96 10.95 -6.93
CA SER A 159 18.36 10.82 -6.52
C SER A 159 18.94 12.06 -5.85
N GLU A 160 18.36 13.24 -6.10
CA GLU A 160 18.77 14.51 -5.49
C GLU A 160 17.99 14.82 -4.20
N CYS A 161 17.06 13.95 -3.81
CA CYS A 161 16.25 14.12 -2.62
C CYS A 161 16.86 13.38 -1.43
N ASP A 162 17.00 14.09 -0.32
CA ASP A 162 17.53 13.54 0.93
C ASP A 162 16.43 13.30 1.96
N LEU A 163 16.63 12.26 2.77
CA LEU A 163 15.73 11.88 3.85
C LEU A 163 16.19 12.54 5.16
N TYR A 164 15.31 13.34 5.77
CA TYR A 164 15.58 14.04 7.03
C TYR A 164 14.78 13.45 8.17
N TYR A 165 15.41 13.33 9.34
CA TYR A 165 14.76 13.01 10.60
C TYR A 165 14.17 14.27 11.23
N VAL A 166 12.86 14.29 11.46
CA VAL A 166 12.16 15.45 12.03
C VAL A 166 12.15 15.35 13.55
N ASN A 167 12.65 16.40 14.21
CA ASN A 167 12.50 16.54 15.65
C ASN A 167 11.07 16.99 15.99
N ARG A 168 10.35 16.14 16.72
CA ARG A 168 8.94 16.34 17.07
C ARG A 168 8.76 17.51 18.03
N ASP A 169 9.68 17.70 18.97
CA ASP A 169 9.57 18.77 19.96
C ASP A 169 9.63 20.15 19.28
N THR A 170 10.43 20.25 18.21
CA THR A 170 10.49 21.47 17.39
C THR A 170 9.31 21.61 16.45
N LEU A 171 8.77 20.48 15.96
CA LEU A 171 7.59 20.47 15.09
C LEU A 171 6.34 20.96 15.84
N PHE A 172 6.12 20.47 17.06
CA PHE A 172 4.97 20.82 17.90
C PHE A 172 5.20 22.03 18.80
N SER A 173 6.19 22.88 18.49
CA SER A 173 6.51 24.09 19.27
C SER A 173 5.57 25.28 19.04
N TYR A 174 4.59 25.14 18.13
CA TYR A 174 3.67 26.21 17.70
C TYR A 174 4.38 27.47 17.16
N HIS A 175 5.57 27.29 16.56
CA HIS A 175 6.23 28.33 15.80
C HIS A 175 5.58 28.47 14.41
N LYS A 176 5.52 29.70 13.87
CA LYS A 176 4.85 30.00 12.60
C LYS A 176 5.31 29.11 11.45
N ASP A 177 6.62 28.92 11.29
CA ASP A 177 7.17 28.09 10.20
C ASP A 177 6.97 26.59 10.45
N SER A 178 7.02 26.15 11.72
CA SER A 178 6.75 24.76 12.11
C SER A 178 5.29 24.40 11.86
N GLU A 179 4.36 25.33 12.10
CA GLU A 179 2.93 25.13 11.88
C GLU A 179 2.62 24.98 10.38
N ILE A 180 3.23 25.82 9.53
CA ILE A 180 3.10 25.69 8.07
C ILE A 180 3.68 24.34 7.60
N PHE A 181 4.81 23.93 8.16
CA PHE A 181 5.42 22.64 7.85
C PHE A 181 4.55 21.45 8.30
N LEU A 182 3.97 21.53 9.50
CA LEU A 182 3.05 20.53 10.05
C LEU A 182 1.78 20.42 9.20
N GLN A 183 1.20 21.55 8.80
CA GLN A 183 0.03 21.59 7.91
C GLN A 183 0.32 20.93 6.57
N ARG A 184 1.46 21.23 5.94
CA ARG A 184 1.89 20.57 4.69
C ARG A 184 2.05 19.05 4.86
N MET A 185 2.67 18.64 5.97
CA MET A 185 2.88 17.23 6.30
C MET A 185 1.54 16.50 6.53
N MET A 186 0.62 17.10 7.29
CA MET A 186 -0.69 16.52 7.56
C MET A 186 -1.56 16.48 6.31
N ALA A 187 -1.50 17.52 5.46
CA ALA A 187 -2.19 17.53 4.18
C ALA A 187 -1.75 16.38 3.27
N LEU A 188 -0.46 16.04 3.28
CA LEU A 188 0.05 14.86 2.58
C LEU A 188 -0.50 13.55 3.14
N TYR A 189 -0.57 13.40 4.47
CA TYR A 189 -1.19 12.21 5.08
C TYR A 189 -2.66 12.07 4.69
N VAL A 190 -3.41 13.17 4.70
CA VAL A 190 -4.83 13.13 4.35
C VAL A 190 -5.03 12.82 2.86
N ALA A 191 -4.14 13.31 1.99
CA ALA A 191 -4.18 13.04 0.56
C ALA A 191 -3.82 11.58 0.20
N SER A 192 -2.92 10.93 0.95
CA SER A 192 -2.46 9.57 0.64
C SER A 192 -3.33 8.46 1.23
N HIS A 193 -3.95 8.68 2.39
CA HIS A 193 -4.71 7.66 3.11
C HIS A 193 -6.22 7.77 2.90
N TYR A 194 -6.88 6.60 2.88
CA TYR A 194 -8.32 6.49 2.64
C TYR A 194 -9.17 6.95 3.83
N LYS A 195 -8.67 6.78 5.06
CA LYS A 195 -9.34 7.21 6.28
C LYS A 195 -8.31 7.73 7.26
N ASN A 196 -8.54 8.95 7.75
CA ASN A 196 -7.73 9.59 8.77
C ASN A 196 -8.60 9.96 9.96
N SER A 197 -7.99 9.98 11.15
CA SER A 197 -8.62 10.48 12.36
C SER A 197 -7.78 11.60 12.94
N PRO A 198 -8.37 12.68 13.47
CA PRO A 198 -7.63 13.72 14.20
C PRO A 198 -6.80 13.17 15.36
N ASN A 199 -7.21 12.03 15.94
CA ASN A 199 -6.46 11.35 16.99
C ASN A 199 -5.07 10.87 16.53
N ASP A 200 -4.84 10.74 15.22
CA ASP A 200 -3.54 10.37 14.66
C ASP A 200 -2.48 11.45 14.97
N LEU A 201 -2.87 12.73 14.94
CA LEU A 201 -2.00 13.84 15.29
C LEU A 201 -1.60 13.77 16.77
N GLN A 202 -2.57 13.46 17.63
CA GLN A 202 -2.32 13.26 19.06
C GLN A 202 -1.37 12.08 19.30
N LEU A 203 -1.59 10.96 18.60
CA LEU A 203 -0.72 9.78 18.70
C LEU A 203 0.72 10.11 18.28
N MET A 204 0.89 10.88 17.19
CA MET A 204 2.20 11.32 16.72
C MET A 204 2.93 12.23 17.71
N ALA A 205 2.20 13.07 18.43
CA ALA A 205 2.77 13.97 19.43
C ALA A 205 3.14 13.25 20.73
N ASP A 206 2.25 12.40 21.24
CA ASP A 206 2.35 11.79 22.57
C ASP A 206 3.30 10.58 22.60
N ALA A 207 3.15 9.65 21.66
CA ALA A 207 3.81 8.35 21.76
C ALA A 207 5.30 8.41 21.37
N PRO A 208 6.26 8.21 22.30
CA PRO A 208 7.69 8.45 22.07
C PRO A 208 8.34 7.49 21.05
N ALA A 209 7.72 6.34 20.81
CA ALA A 209 8.18 5.35 19.84
C ALA A 209 7.94 5.78 18.38
N HIS A 210 7.14 6.83 18.15
CA HIS A 210 6.89 7.34 16.80
C HIS A 210 7.98 8.30 16.35
N HIS A 211 8.58 7.99 15.21
CA HIS A 211 9.58 8.77 14.51
C HIS A 211 9.04 9.22 13.15
N LEU A 212 9.44 10.41 12.73
CA LEU A 212 8.98 11.04 11.50
C LEU A 212 10.18 11.30 10.60
N PHE A 213 10.09 10.81 9.38
CA PHE A 213 11.07 11.03 8.33
C PHE A 213 10.40 11.74 7.17
N VAL A 214 11.07 12.73 6.60
CA VAL A 214 10.58 13.53 5.48
C VAL A 214 11.60 13.53 4.37
N LEU A 215 11.16 13.22 3.15
CA LEU A 215 11.94 13.34 1.94
C LEU A 215 11.73 14.75 1.39
N LEU A 216 12.81 15.53 1.34
CA LEU A 216 12.77 16.92 0.88
C LEU A 216 13.41 17.04 -0.51
N GLY A 217 12.91 17.99 -1.30
CA GLY A 217 13.61 18.44 -2.50
C GLY A 217 14.95 19.11 -2.17
N PRO A 218 15.85 19.28 -3.15
CA PRO A 218 17.11 19.96 -2.94
C PRO A 218 16.87 21.38 -2.43
N VAL A 219 17.50 21.72 -1.30
CA VAL A 219 17.29 22.99 -0.62
C VAL A 219 18.36 23.98 -1.07
N ASP A 220 17.95 25.05 -1.74
CA ASP A 220 18.83 26.19 -1.99
C ASP A 220 19.03 26.95 -0.66
N GLU A 221 20.15 26.75 0.04
CA GLU A 221 20.45 27.46 1.31
C GLU A 221 20.39 28.99 1.19
N SER A 222 20.54 29.52 -0.04
CA SER A 222 20.44 30.95 -0.35
C SER A 222 19.02 31.52 -0.28
N LYS A 223 17.99 30.68 -0.44
CA LYS A 223 16.58 31.08 -0.37
C LYS A 223 16.05 30.61 0.98
N ASN A 224 15.75 31.56 1.87
CA ASN A 224 15.15 31.27 3.18
C ASN A 224 13.66 30.87 3.03
N GLN A 225 13.41 29.81 2.27
CA GLN A 225 12.10 29.27 1.94
C GLN A 225 11.98 27.88 2.53
N LEU A 226 10.79 27.56 3.07
CA LEU A 226 10.49 26.22 3.55
C LEU A 226 10.57 25.21 2.39
N PRO A 227 11.35 24.13 2.55
CA PRO A 227 11.50 23.12 1.51
C PRO A 227 10.18 22.40 1.24
N ASP A 228 10.04 21.92 0.01
CA ASP A 228 8.88 21.16 -0.40
C ASP A 228 9.01 19.71 0.07
N ILE A 229 7.94 19.22 0.70
CA ILE A 229 7.85 17.85 1.22
C ILE A 229 7.36 16.93 0.11
N MET A 230 8.21 16.01 -0.32
CA MET A 230 7.90 15.07 -1.41
C MET A 230 7.28 13.77 -0.89
N CYS A 231 7.80 13.27 0.22
CA CYS A 231 7.34 12.06 0.87
C CYS A 231 7.47 12.18 2.39
N VAL A 232 6.57 11.57 3.14
CA VAL A 232 6.58 11.50 4.60
C VAL A 232 6.45 10.05 5.01
N ILE A 233 7.33 9.58 5.90
CA ILE A 233 7.29 8.25 6.49
C ILE A 233 7.15 8.36 8.00
N GLN A 234 6.13 7.71 8.54
CA GLN A 234 5.95 7.53 9.97
C GLN A 234 6.42 6.13 10.38
N VAL A 235 7.40 6.06 11.28
CA VAL A 235 7.91 4.79 11.82
C VAL A 235 7.57 4.70 13.31
N CYS A 236 7.16 3.53 13.78
CA CYS A 236 6.95 3.21 15.19
C CYS A 236 7.93 2.12 15.61
N LEU A 237 8.80 2.38 16.58
CA LEU A 237 9.67 1.33 17.12
C LEU A 237 8.86 0.38 18.01
N GLU A 238 8.98 -0.91 17.76
CA GLU A 238 8.23 -1.97 18.44
C GLU A 238 9.17 -3.11 18.85
N GLY A 239 8.79 -3.85 19.91
CA GLY A 239 9.52 -5.05 20.35
C GLY A 239 10.31 -4.89 21.66
N LYS A 240 11.36 -5.72 21.85
CA LYS A 240 12.08 -5.91 23.13
C LYS A 240 11.16 -6.29 24.30
N ILE A 241 10.15 -7.09 24.00
CA ILE A 241 9.20 -7.57 24.99
C ILE A 241 9.82 -8.77 25.73
N SER A 242 9.74 -8.76 27.06
CA SER A 242 10.26 -9.87 27.85
C SER A 242 9.47 -11.16 27.59
N ARG A 243 10.16 -12.30 27.52
CA ARG A 243 9.53 -13.64 27.37
C ARG A 243 8.42 -13.91 28.40
N VAL A 244 8.57 -13.42 29.63
CA VAL A 244 7.57 -13.54 30.70
C VAL A 244 6.27 -12.81 30.34
N SER A 245 6.39 -11.60 29.78
CA SER A 245 5.23 -10.82 29.31
C SER A 245 4.58 -11.47 28.09
N ALA A 246 5.40 -11.96 27.15
CA ALA A 246 4.93 -12.69 25.98
C ALA A 246 4.10 -13.93 26.36
N MET A 247 4.63 -14.76 27.27
CA MET A 247 3.95 -15.97 27.75
C MET A 247 2.66 -15.65 28.52
N LYS A 248 2.66 -14.60 29.35
CA LYS A 248 1.46 -14.16 30.09
C LYS A 248 0.35 -13.70 29.14
N SER A 249 0.71 -12.98 28.07
CA SER A 249 -0.24 -12.46 27.09
C SER A 249 -0.83 -13.58 26.24
N LEU A 250 -0.01 -14.55 25.81
CA LEU A 250 -0.46 -15.73 25.07
C LEU A 250 -1.45 -16.58 25.91
N ASN A 251 -1.13 -16.81 27.19
CA ASN A 251 -1.98 -17.60 28.08
C ASN A 251 -3.30 -16.90 28.46
N LYS A 252 -3.29 -15.56 28.56
CA LYS A 252 -4.46 -14.79 28.99
C LYS A 252 -5.24 -14.15 27.85
N SER A 253 -4.82 -14.33 26.59
CA SER A 253 -5.39 -13.67 25.41
C SER A 253 -5.55 -12.14 25.58
N LEU A 254 -4.67 -11.52 26.38
CA LEU A 254 -4.65 -10.08 26.62
C LEU A 254 -3.68 -9.45 25.62
N LYS A 255 -4.18 -8.52 24.82
CA LYS A 255 -3.39 -7.73 23.87
C LYS A 255 -3.26 -6.32 24.43
N PRO A 256 -2.13 -5.97 25.06
CA PRO A 256 -1.91 -4.59 25.48
C PRO A 256 -1.88 -3.66 24.26
N SER A 257 -2.19 -2.39 24.47
CA SER A 257 -2.10 -1.37 23.43
C SER A 257 -0.64 -1.16 23.04
N GLY A 258 -0.34 -1.16 21.74
CA GLY A 258 1.02 -1.06 21.20
C GLY A 258 1.58 -2.39 20.70
N ASP A 259 2.77 -2.36 20.10
CA ASP A 259 3.53 -3.55 19.64
C ASP A 259 2.69 -4.56 18.84
N GLN A 260 1.92 -4.09 17.85
CA GLN A 260 0.92 -4.91 17.18
C GLN A 260 1.53 -6.14 16.49
N ILE A 261 2.68 -5.98 15.84
CA ILE A 261 3.29 -7.06 15.05
C ILE A 261 3.86 -8.16 15.96
N PRO A 262 4.64 -7.88 17.03
CA PRO A 262 5.06 -8.90 17.99
C PRO A 262 3.91 -9.72 18.54
N TRP A 263 2.79 -9.08 18.92
CA TRP A 263 1.63 -9.79 19.47
C TRP A 263 0.96 -10.68 18.43
N LYS A 264 0.76 -10.17 17.21
CA LYS A 264 0.14 -10.91 16.11
C LYS A 264 0.99 -12.08 15.64
N PHE A 265 2.30 -11.87 15.56
CA PHE A 265 3.25 -12.91 15.17
C PHE A 265 3.28 -14.03 16.22
N SER A 266 3.36 -13.70 17.51
CA SER A 266 3.29 -14.70 18.59
C SER A 266 1.95 -15.42 18.66
N GLU A 267 0.84 -14.78 18.34
CA GLU A 267 -0.47 -15.44 18.30
C GLU A 267 -0.53 -16.48 17.16
N GLN A 268 -0.02 -16.12 15.98
CA GLN A 268 -0.14 -16.95 14.78
C GLN A 268 0.86 -18.11 14.72
N PHE A 269 2.09 -17.88 15.17
CA PHE A 269 3.18 -18.87 15.13
C PHE A 269 3.48 -19.49 16.48
N ARG A 270 2.91 -18.97 17.58
CA ARG A 270 3.20 -19.40 18.96
C ARG A 270 4.68 -19.32 19.31
N ASP A 271 5.40 -18.40 18.69
CA ASP A 271 6.80 -18.15 18.97
C ASP A 271 6.95 -17.13 20.12
N LEU A 272 7.83 -17.46 21.07
CA LEU A 272 8.17 -16.63 22.23
C LEU A 272 9.45 -15.81 22.01
N ASP A 273 10.23 -16.14 20.99
CA ASP A 273 11.50 -15.48 20.71
C ASP A 273 11.31 -14.24 19.86
N PHE A 274 10.39 -14.26 18.89
CA PHE A 274 10.10 -13.11 18.03
C PHE A 274 9.80 -11.79 18.79
N PRO A 275 8.97 -11.73 19.86
CA PRO A 275 8.74 -10.49 20.60
C PRO A 275 9.96 -9.91 21.30
N SER A 276 10.99 -10.74 21.53
CA SER A 276 12.24 -10.29 22.15
C SER A 276 13.08 -9.45 21.17
N LEU A 277 12.84 -9.59 19.87
CA LEU A 277 13.52 -8.81 18.82
C LEU A 277 13.03 -7.35 18.82
N SER A 278 13.87 -6.45 18.33
CA SER A 278 13.53 -5.04 18.13
C SER A 278 13.26 -4.79 16.65
N GLY A 279 12.17 -4.10 16.33
CA GLY A 279 11.83 -3.74 14.95
C GLY A 279 11.29 -2.31 14.84
N GLY A 280 11.25 -1.80 13.62
CA GLY A 280 10.58 -0.56 13.27
C GLY A 280 9.40 -0.84 12.35
N ARG A 281 8.19 -0.43 12.74
CA ARG A 281 6.99 -0.50 11.90
C ARG A 281 6.79 0.79 11.13
N ILE A 282 6.80 0.75 9.81
CA ILE A 282 6.27 1.84 9.01
C ILE A 282 4.75 1.85 9.18
N VAL A 283 4.23 2.88 9.84
CA VAL A 283 2.80 3.07 10.09
C VAL A 283 2.13 3.66 8.87
N ARG A 284 2.80 4.65 8.24
CA ARG A 284 2.28 5.42 7.11
C ARG A 284 3.40 5.84 6.17
N ILE A 285 3.09 5.82 4.88
CA ILE A 285 3.88 6.42 3.80
C ILE A 285 2.95 7.33 3.03
N ALA A 286 3.26 8.63 3.00
CA ALA A 286 2.52 9.62 2.26
C ALA A 286 3.40 10.24 1.20
N THR A 287 3.02 10.07 -0.07
CA THR A 287 3.69 10.71 -1.21
C THR A 287 2.82 11.82 -1.75
N HIS A 288 3.45 12.88 -2.25
CA HIS A 288 2.73 13.97 -2.90
C HIS A 288 1.93 13.44 -4.11
N PRO A 289 0.64 13.82 -4.29
CA PRO A 289 -0.18 13.30 -5.40
C PRO A 289 0.43 13.49 -6.80
N SER A 290 1.05 14.65 -7.06
CA SER A 290 1.76 14.92 -8.31
C SER A 290 3.07 14.13 -8.48
N ALA A 291 3.60 13.56 -7.40
CA ALA A 291 4.83 12.78 -7.37
C ALA A 291 4.56 11.26 -7.45
N MET A 292 3.29 10.85 -7.56
CA MET A 292 2.91 9.44 -7.69
C MET A 292 3.48 8.83 -8.99
N ARG A 293 3.96 7.58 -8.91
CA ARG A 293 4.59 6.82 -10.02
C ARG A 293 5.98 7.30 -10.46
N LEU A 294 6.59 8.27 -9.76
CA LEU A 294 7.97 8.73 -10.04
C LEU A 294 9.03 8.12 -9.11
N GLY A 295 8.65 7.23 -8.20
CA GLY A 295 9.61 6.46 -7.38
C GLY A 295 10.07 7.12 -6.07
N TYR A 296 9.59 8.31 -5.70
CA TYR A 296 9.98 8.97 -4.44
C TYR A 296 9.66 8.14 -3.19
N GLY A 297 8.56 7.39 -3.19
CA GLY A 297 8.22 6.48 -2.08
C GLY A 297 9.23 5.35 -1.93
N SER A 298 9.66 4.75 -3.05
CA SER A 298 10.69 3.70 -3.06
C SER A 298 12.03 4.24 -2.56
N GLN A 299 12.44 5.41 -3.06
CA GLN A 299 13.66 6.10 -2.63
C GLN A 299 13.65 6.39 -1.12
N ALA A 300 12.54 6.92 -0.60
CA ALA A 300 12.41 7.24 0.81
C ALA A 300 12.52 6.00 1.71
N VAL A 301 11.92 4.88 1.31
CA VAL A 301 12.03 3.60 2.03
C VAL A 301 13.44 3.03 1.93
N GLU A 302 14.09 3.13 0.77
CA GLU A 302 15.47 2.66 0.58
C GLU A 302 16.46 3.45 1.45
N LEU A 303 16.37 4.78 1.46
CA LEU A 303 17.19 5.63 2.32
C LEU A 303 16.93 5.34 3.81
N LEU A 304 15.69 5.04 4.18
CA LEU A 304 15.33 4.65 5.54
C LEU A 304 15.96 3.30 5.94
N ILE A 305 15.97 2.32 5.03
CA ILE A 305 16.64 1.02 5.25
C ILE A 305 18.13 1.25 5.46
N ARG A 306 18.80 2.01 4.58
CA ARG A 306 20.23 2.34 4.71
C ARG A 306 20.53 3.07 6.02
N TYR A 307 19.63 3.96 6.47
CA TYR A 307 19.74 4.65 7.76
C TYR A 307 19.74 3.68 8.94
N TYR A 308 18.82 2.70 8.96
CA TYR A 308 18.74 1.72 10.05
C TYR A 308 19.82 0.62 9.98
N GLU A 309 20.33 0.30 8.79
CA GLU A 309 21.48 -0.61 8.59
C GLU A 309 22.83 0.07 8.87
N GLY A 310 22.86 1.38 9.09
CA GLY A 310 24.08 2.13 9.41
C GLY A 310 25.01 2.41 8.23
N GLN A 311 24.52 2.26 6.98
CA GLN A 311 25.31 2.42 5.74
C GLN A 311 25.45 3.87 5.25
N LEU A 312 25.38 4.87 6.14
CA LEU A 312 25.46 6.28 5.77
C LEU A 312 26.92 6.73 5.56
N THR A 313 27.56 6.26 4.50
CA THR A 313 28.72 6.94 3.89
C THR A 313 28.24 7.91 2.81
N PRO A 314 28.88 9.07 2.63
CA PRO A 314 28.48 10.05 1.61
C PRO A 314 28.49 9.43 0.21
N LEU A 315 27.53 9.84 -0.61
CA LEU A 315 27.14 9.31 -1.93
C LEU A 315 28.25 9.23 -3.02
N SER A 316 29.53 9.48 -2.71
CA SER A 316 30.56 9.65 -3.74
C SER A 316 31.25 8.38 -4.23
N ASP A 317 31.17 7.23 -3.55
CA ASP A 317 32.01 6.07 -3.94
C ASP A 317 31.34 4.70 -3.75
N ILE A 318 30.11 4.50 -4.21
CA ILE A 318 29.54 3.15 -4.35
C ILE A 318 28.78 3.05 -5.69
N VAL A 319 29.51 2.70 -6.74
CA VAL A 319 28.93 1.97 -7.88
C VAL A 319 28.76 0.53 -7.40
N VAL A 320 27.56 0.20 -6.93
CA VAL A 320 27.12 -1.19 -6.82
C VAL A 320 25.82 -1.27 -7.61
N GLU A 321 25.99 -1.59 -8.89
CA GLU A 321 24.97 -2.31 -9.65
C GLU A 321 24.84 -3.72 -9.04
N GLU A 322 24.12 -3.84 -7.94
CA GLU A 322 23.45 -5.09 -7.60
C GLU A 322 21.99 -4.75 -7.35
N GLU A 323 21.15 -5.05 -8.34
CA GLU A 323 19.73 -5.28 -8.09
C GLU A 323 19.59 -6.49 -7.16
N MET A 324 19.89 -6.32 -5.87
CA MET A 324 19.55 -7.31 -4.87
C MET A 324 18.05 -7.18 -4.65
N GLN A 325 17.30 -7.91 -5.48
CA GLN A 325 15.86 -8.15 -5.39
C GLN A 325 15.58 -8.92 -4.08
N THR A 326 15.80 -8.28 -2.93
CA THR A 326 15.38 -8.77 -1.63
C THR A 326 13.89 -8.53 -1.52
N LEU A 327 13.15 -9.50 -2.05
CA LEU A 327 11.70 -9.57 -1.97
C LEU A 327 11.30 -9.51 -0.48
N PRO A 328 10.45 -8.57 -0.07
CA PRO A 328 10.05 -8.47 1.32
C PRO A 328 9.15 -9.67 1.69
N ILE A 329 9.37 -10.27 2.86
CA ILE A 329 8.56 -11.40 3.35
C ILE A 329 7.17 -10.87 3.65
N ARG A 330 6.20 -11.21 2.81
CA ARG A 330 4.80 -10.85 3.05
C ARG A 330 4.19 -11.88 3.99
N VAL A 331 4.09 -11.57 5.28
CA VAL A 331 3.23 -12.32 6.20
C VAL A 331 1.81 -11.77 6.02
N THR A 332 1.12 -12.30 5.01
CA THR A 332 -0.30 -11.96 4.85
C THR A 332 -1.07 -12.68 5.95
N GLU A 333 -1.38 -12.00 7.05
CA GLU A 333 -2.42 -12.50 7.95
C GLU A 333 -3.71 -12.57 7.13
N ALA A 334 -4.49 -13.62 7.34
CA ALA A 334 -5.88 -13.69 6.93
C ALA A 334 -6.69 -12.67 7.73
N ALA A 335 -6.51 -11.39 7.38
CA ALA A 335 -7.31 -10.32 7.91
C ALA A 335 -8.73 -10.52 7.42
N LYS A 336 -9.64 -10.77 8.38
CA LYS A 336 -11.07 -10.53 8.22
C LYS A 336 -11.26 -9.24 7.39
N ASN A 337 -12.07 -9.31 6.35
CA ASN A 337 -12.34 -8.14 5.49
C ASN A 337 -12.60 -6.93 6.37
N ASN A 338 -11.81 -5.87 6.15
CA ASN A 338 -12.12 -4.62 6.81
C ASN A 338 -13.48 -4.16 6.29
N THR A 339 -14.46 -4.02 7.17
CA THR A 339 -15.83 -3.63 6.77
C THR A 339 -15.86 -2.24 6.14
N VAL A 340 -14.84 -1.42 6.40
CA VAL A 340 -14.72 -0.05 5.89
C VAL A 340 -14.11 -0.01 4.49
N THR A 341 -13.02 -0.75 4.23
CA THR A 341 -12.33 -0.71 2.93
C THR A 341 -12.69 -1.90 2.01
N GLY A 342 -13.30 -2.95 2.54
CA GLY A 342 -13.52 -4.21 1.82
C GLY A 342 -12.22 -4.97 1.50
N GLU A 343 -11.07 -4.45 1.93
CA GLU A 343 -9.75 -5.01 1.65
C GLU A 343 -9.20 -5.81 2.83
N HIS A 344 -8.20 -6.64 2.55
CA HIS A 344 -7.47 -7.40 3.55
C HIS A 344 -6.20 -6.65 3.99
N SER A 345 -5.99 -6.53 5.30
CA SER A 345 -4.73 -6.04 5.84
C SER A 345 -3.63 -7.11 5.68
N CYS A 346 -2.45 -6.69 5.20
CA CYS A 346 -1.27 -7.53 5.05
C CYS A 346 -0.12 -6.94 5.87
N MET A 347 0.70 -7.80 6.50
CA MET A 347 1.92 -7.39 7.18
C MET A 347 3.12 -7.80 6.35
N VAL A 348 4.02 -6.86 6.07
CA VAL A 348 5.20 -7.14 5.25
C VAL A 348 6.45 -6.91 6.09
N LEU A 349 7.30 -7.94 6.18
CA LEU A 349 8.50 -7.98 6.99
C LEU A 349 9.74 -7.95 6.08
N LYS A 350 10.67 -7.04 6.36
CA LYS A 350 12.01 -7.04 5.77
C LYS A 350 13.06 -7.17 6.88
N PRO A 351 13.85 -8.26 6.92
CA PRO A 351 14.99 -8.33 7.82
C PRO A 351 16.00 -7.24 7.43
N LEU A 352 16.59 -6.60 8.44
CA LEU A 352 17.68 -5.66 8.25
C LEU A 352 19.00 -6.38 8.55
N ASN A 353 20.01 -6.15 7.71
CA ASN A 353 21.33 -6.72 7.93
C ASN A 353 21.99 -6.02 9.13
N ASN A 354 22.26 -6.77 10.20
CA ASN A 354 22.98 -6.29 11.38
C ASN A 354 23.99 -7.36 11.82
N ASP A 355 25.09 -6.94 12.45
CA ASP A 355 26.19 -7.79 12.96
C ASP A 355 25.77 -8.95 13.90
N GLU A 356 24.52 -8.95 14.40
CA GLU A 356 23.96 -9.98 15.30
C GLU A 356 23.12 -11.04 14.56
N VAL A 357 22.75 -10.79 13.31
CA VAL A 357 22.00 -11.71 12.45
C VAL A 357 22.86 -11.92 11.20
N GLU A 358 23.82 -12.85 11.27
CA GLU A 358 24.53 -13.31 10.09
C GLU A 358 23.51 -13.97 9.15
N VAL A 359 23.10 -13.23 8.13
CA VAL A 359 22.46 -13.81 6.96
C VAL A 359 23.59 -14.51 6.21
N ASP A 360 23.82 -15.78 6.52
CA ASP A 360 24.68 -16.63 5.69
C ASP A 360 24.28 -16.41 4.24
N GLY A 361 25.20 -15.94 3.39
CA GLY A 361 24.91 -15.61 1.98
C GLY A 361 24.40 -16.80 1.14
N SER A 362 24.33 -18.00 1.73
CA SER A 362 23.73 -19.20 1.15
C SER A 362 22.24 -19.39 1.48
N ILE A 363 21.69 -18.69 2.49
CA ILE A 363 20.29 -18.75 2.92
C ILE A 363 19.69 -17.35 2.78
N GLN A 364 19.11 -17.05 1.61
CA GLN A 364 18.45 -15.78 1.25
C GLN A 364 17.49 -15.17 2.31
N TRP A 365 17.06 -15.96 3.30
CA TRP A 365 15.96 -15.64 4.22
C TRP A 365 16.30 -15.76 5.71
N GLY A 366 17.54 -16.17 6.07
CA GLY A 366 17.97 -16.33 7.47
C GLY A 366 16.94 -17.02 8.38
N PHE A 367 16.71 -16.43 9.56
CA PHE A 367 15.70 -16.85 10.56
C PHE A 367 14.24 -16.86 10.02
N PHE A 368 13.93 -16.14 8.95
CA PHE A 368 12.57 -16.01 8.44
C PHE A 368 12.11 -17.16 7.53
N SER A 369 13.03 -17.99 7.03
CA SER A 369 12.73 -19.09 6.11
C SER A 369 11.60 -20.03 6.57
N PRO A 370 11.56 -20.49 7.84
CA PRO A 370 10.49 -21.36 8.32
C PRO A 370 9.11 -20.67 8.30
N PHE A 371 9.05 -19.39 8.67
CA PHE A 371 7.82 -18.62 8.70
C PHE A 371 7.28 -18.36 7.30
N TYR A 372 8.16 -18.07 6.34
CA TYR A 372 7.77 -17.89 4.94
C TYR A 372 7.20 -19.18 4.34
N LYS A 373 7.83 -20.33 4.61
CA LYS A 373 7.34 -21.64 4.16
C LYS A 373 5.96 -21.98 4.75
N ASP A 374 5.76 -21.73 6.04
CA ASP A 374 4.47 -21.93 6.70
C ASP A 374 3.40 -20.98 6.15
N PHE A 375 3.76 -19.70 5.93
CA PHE A 375 2.89 -18.72 5.28
C PHE A 375 2.43 -19.20 3.89
N ARG A 376 3.36 -19.59 3.01
CA ARG A 376 3.02 -20.09 1.65
C ARG A 376 2.02 -21.24 1.71
N LYS A 377 2.26 -22.22 2.59
CA LYS A 377 1.36 -23.37 2.76
C LYS A 377 -0.03 -22.98 3.26
N ARG A 378 -0.11 -22.07 4.24
CA ARG A 378 -1.40 -21.57 4.76
C ARG A 378 -2.14 -20.74 3.71
N PHE A 379 -1.43 -19.85 3.02
CA PHE A 379 -2.01 -18.99 1.99
C PHE A 379 -2.60 -19.81 0.84
N THR A 380 -1.87 -20.82 0.31
CA THR A 380 -2.40 -21.69 -0.74
C THR A 380 -3.67 -22.44 -0.32
N SER A 381 -3.76 -22.85 0.93
CA SER A 381 -4.95 -23.52 1.48
C SER A 381 -6.15 -22.55 1.64
N LEU A 382 -5.88 -21.30 2.03
CA LEU A 382 -6.90 -20.28 2.25
C LEU A 382 -7.40 -19.62 0.96
N LEU A 383 -6.68 -19.76 -0.17
CA LEU A 383 -7.11 -19.25 -1.48
C LEU A 383 -8.47 -19.81 -1.93
N ALA A 384 -8.78 -21.06 -1.59
CA ALA A 384 -10.03 -21.72 -1.97
C ALA A 384 -11.26 -21.18 -1.22
N SER A 385 -11.05 -20.57 -0.04
CA SER A 385 -12.12 -20.15 0.86
C SER A 385 -12.15 -18.63 0.99
N THR A 386 -11.36 -18.07 1.92
CA THR A 386 -11.39 -16.66 2.30
C THR A 386 -11.00 -15.74 1.14
N PHE A 387 -10.05 -16.14 0.31
CA PHE A 387 -9.50 -15.31 -0.78
C PHE A 387 -9.99 -15.71 -2.17
N ARG A 388 -11.13 -16.39 -2.25
CA ARG A 388 -11.70 -16.85 -3.53
C ARG A 388 -11.95 -15.70 -4.51
N ALA A 389 -12.38 -14.55 -4.01
CA ALA A 389 -12.69 -13.35 -4.81
C ALA A 389 -11.48 -12.43 -5.05
N MET A 390 -10.27 -12.80 -4.58
CA MET A 390 -9.06 -12.01 -4.79
C MET A 390 -8.63 -12.06 -6.26
N GLU A 391 -8.15 -10.93 -6.78
CA GLU A 391 -7.61 -10.84 -8.15
C GLU A 391 -6.45 -11.85 -8.36
N CYS A 392 -6.53 -12.70 -9.39
CA CYS A 392 -5.51 -13.73 -9.62
C CYS A 392 -4.10 -13.13 -9.79
N LYS A 393 -3.99 -11.93 -10.38
CA LYS A 393 -2.71 -11.22 -10.54
C LYS A 393 -2.08 -10.84 -9.19
N LEU A 394 -2.90 -10.43 -8.23
CA LEU A 394 -2.44 -10.13 -6.87
C LEU A 394 -2.02 -11.41 -6.14
N ALA A 395 -2.82 -12.48 -6.24
CA ALA A 395 -2.49 -13.78 -5.64
C ALA A 395 -1.16 -14.34 -6.18
N MET A 396 -0.93 -14.25 -7.49
CA MET A 396 0.34 -14.65 -8.12
C MET A 396 1.52 -13.83 -7.59
N ARG A 397 1.36 -12.51 -7.43
CA ARG A 397 2.40 -11.63 -6.87
C ARG A 397 2.68 -11.89 -5.38
N ILE A 398 1.74 -12.45 -4.63
CA ILE A 398 1.92 -12.78 -3.21
C ILE A 398 2.65 -14.11 -3.05
N ILE A 399 2.29 -15.12 -3.85
CA ILE A 399 2.95 -16.44 -3.80
C ILE A 399 4.36 -16.38 -4.40
N ASP A 400 4.53 -15.56 -5.44
CA ASP A 400 5.75 -15.43 -6.23
C ASP A 400 6.39 -16.79 -6.55
N PRO A 401 5.67 -17.66 -7.26
CA PRO A 401 6.14 -19.02 -7.51
C PRO A 401 7.41 -18.98 -8.38
N LYS A 402 8.37 -19.86 -8.12
CA LYS A 402 9.41 -20.15 -9.10
C LYS A 402 8.76 -20.70 -10.37
N ILE A 403 8.76 -19.90 -11.43
CA ILE A 403 8.20 -20.26 -12.74
C ILE A 403 9.23 -20.99 -13.61
N ASN A 404 10.52 -20.66 -13.41
CA ASN A 404 11.65 -21.25 -14.12
C ASN A 404 12.44 -22.16 -13.17
N PHE A 405 12.45 -23.45 -13.45
CA PHE A 405 13.30 -24.44 -12.81
C PHE A 405 14.53 -24.69 -13.69
N THR A 406 15.72 -24.58 -13.11
CA THR A 406 16.98 -25.00 -13.73
C THR A 406 17.15 -26.52 -13.59
N GLU A 407 17.75 -27.18 -14.59
CA GLU A 407 17.95 -28.64 -14.67
C GLU A 407 18.77 -29.25 -13.50
N GLN A 408 19.28 -28.43 -12.57
CA GLN A 408 20.08 -28.87 -11.42
C GLN A 408 19.30 -28.89 -10.09
N GLU A 409 18.06 -28.37 -10.03
CA GLU A 409 17.23 -28.37 -8.80
C GLU A 409 16.33 -29.63 -8.67
N HIS A 410 16.74 -30.77 -9.23
CA HIS A 410 16.06 -32.07 -9.08
C HIS A 410 16.18 -32.61 -7.64
N THR A 411 15.48 -31.99 -6.69
CA THR A 411 15.63 -32.29 -5.24
C THR A 411 14.59 -33.24 -4.68
N THR A 412 13.55 -33.61 -5.44
CA THR A 412 12.49 -34.49 -4.94
C THR A 412 12.51 -35.82 -5.67
N THR A 413 12.81 -36.91 -4.96
CA THR A 413 12.67 -38.28 -5.47
C THR A 413 11.23 -38.51 -5.91
N ALA A 414 11.02 -39.10 -7.08
CA ALA A 414 9.70 -39.35 -7.65
C ALA A 414 8.72 -40.04 -6.68
N SER A 415 9.23 -40.82 -5.71
CA SER A 415 8.45 -41.47 -4.65
C SER A 415 7.61 -40.50 -3.81
N ASP A 416 8.12 -39.31 -3.52
CA ASP A 416 7.52 -38.41 -2.53
C ASP A 416 6.45 -37.51 -3.15
N ILE A 417 6.59 -37.20 -4.45
CA ILE A 417 5.65 -36.40 -5.24
C ILE A 417 4.31 -37.14 -5.38
N PHE A 418 4.35 -38.46 -5.58
CA PHE A 418 3.17 -39.29 -5.84
C PHE A 418 2.55 -39.92 -4.58
N SER A 419 3.10 -39.65 -3.39
CA SER A 419 2.53 -40.15 -2.13
C SER A 419 1.07 -39.74 -1.88
N GLY A 420 0.60 -38.67 -2.54
CA GLY A 420 -0.78 -38.20 -2.47
C GLY A 420 -1.71 -38.65 -3.61
N LEU A 421 -1.24 -39.45 -4.57
CA LEU A 421 -2.02 -39.87 -5.75
C LEU A 421 -2.21 -41.38 -5.78
N SER A 422 -3.45 -41.84 -5.99
CA SER A 422 -3.74 -43.28 -6.13
C SER A 422 -3.27 -43.79 -7.51
N PRO A 423 -2.94 -45.10 -7.66
CA PRO A 423 -2.68 -45.69 -8.97
C PRO A 423 -3.79 -45.43 -9.99
N TYR A 424 -5.05 -45.44 -9.55
CA TYR A 424 -6.22 -45.13 -10.40
C TYR A 424 -6.25 -43.66 -10.86
N ASP A 425 -5.78 -42.73 -10.03
CA ASP A 425 -5.70 -41.31 -10.40
C ASP A 425 -4.65 -41.11 -11.50
N MET A 426 -3.56 -41.89 -11.45
CA MET A 426 -2.53 -41.88 -12.49
C MET A 426 -3.04 -42.44 -13.82
N GLU A 427 -3.86 -43.50 -13.80
CA GLU A 427 -4.52 -44.02 -15.01
C GLU A 427 -5.48 -42.99 -15.62
N ARG A 428 -6.26 -42.29 -14.78
CA ARG A 428 -7.16 -41.21 -15.22
C ARG A 428 -6.38 -40.06 -15.85
N LEU A 429 -5.27 -39.64 -15.24
CA LEU A 429 -4.39 -38.62 -15.80
C LEU A 429 -3.81 -39.05 -17.14
N LYS A 430 -3.36 -40.30 -17.25
CA LYS A 430 -2.87 -40.87 -18.51
C LYS A 430 -3.94 -40.86 -19.60
N ALA A 431 -5.17 -41.28 -19.27
CA ALA A 431 -6.29 -41.26 -20.20
C ALA A 431 -6.66 -39.85 -20.68
N TYR A 432 -6.53 -38.83 -19.82
CA TYR A 432 -6.69 -37.43 -20.19
C TYR A 432 -5.57 -36.93 -21.12
N VAL A 433 -4.30 -37.29 -20.84
CA VAL A 433 -3.16 -36.97 -21.71
C VAL A 433 -3.33 -37.61 -23.10
N ASP A 434 -3.82 -38.85 -23.14
CA ASP A 434 -4.13 -39.57 -24.38
C ASP A 434 -5.42 -39.06 -25.08
N LYS A 435 -6.07 -38.02 -24.54
CA LYS A 435 -7.32 -37.39 -25.04
C LYS A 435 -8.52 -38.35 -25.11
N LEU A 436 -8.53 -39.39 -24.27
CA LEU A 436 -9.64 -40.36 -24.18
C LEU A 436 -10.77 -39.88 -23.26
N VAL A 437 -10.51 -38.84 -22.47
CA VAL A 437 -11.36 -38.37 -21.36
C VAL A 437 -11.41 -36.84 -21.36
N ASP A 438 -12.58 -36.28 -21.02
CA ASP A 438 -12.78 -34.84 -20.90
C ASP A 438 -12.29 -34.25 -19.55
N PHE A 439 -12.02 -32.94 -19.54
CA PHE A 439 -11.52 -32.20 -18.38
C PHE A 439 -12.31 -32.39 -17.06
N PRO A 440 -13.66 -32.50 -17.05
CA PRO A 440 -14.40 -32.70 -15.80
C PRO A 440 -14.01 -33.97 -15.02
N LEU A 441 -13.48 -35.01 -15.69
CA LEU A 441 -13.05 -36.23 -15.02
C LEU A 441 -11.70 -36.09 -14.32
N ILE A 442 -10.96 -35.01 -14.50
CA ILE A 442 -9.70 -34.76 -13.78
C ILE A 442 -9.79 -33.59 -12.81
N LEU A 443 -10.95 -32.92 -12.74
CA LEU A 443 -11.16 -31.70 -11.96
C LEU A 443 -10.87 -31.90 -10.47
N ASP A 444 -11.15 -33.07 -9.93
CA ASP A 444 -10.85 -33.48 -8.55
C ASP A 444 -9.35 -33.57 -8.26
N LEU A 445 -8.53 -33.86 -9.27
CA LEU A 445 -7.07 -33.96 -9.15
C LEU A 445 -6.37 -32.61 -9.32
N VAL A 446 -7.01 -31.64 -9.98
CA VAL A 446 -6.42 -30.33 -10.27
C VAL A 446 -5.97 -29.58 -9.00
N PRO A 447 -6.76 -29.51 -7.90
CA PRO A 447 -6.30 -28.86 -6.68
C PRO A 447 -5.04 -29.50 -6.10
N THR A 448 -4.95 -30.83 -6.07
CA THR A 448 -3.78 -31.54 -5.55
C THR A 448 -2.53 -31.23 -6.38
N LEU A 449 -2.66 -31.28 -7.71
CA LEU A 449 -1.58 -30.94 -8.64
C LEU A 449 -1.15 -29.47 -8.50
N ALA A 450 -2.10 -28.55 -8.36
CA ALA A 450 -1.81 -27.13 -8.14
C ALA A 450 -1.04 -26.93 -6.83
N HIS A 451 -1.47 -27.54 -5.73
CA HIS A 451 -0.74 -27.44 -4.45
C HIS A 451 0.70 -27.96 -4.54
N LEU A 452 0.93 -29.08 -5.25
CA LEU A 452 2.26 -29.62 -5.45
C LEU A 452 3.14 -28.71 -6.32
N TYR A 453 2.55 -28.11 -7.36
CA TYR A 453 3.23 -27.14 -8.22
C TYR A 453 3.65 -25.88 -7.45
N PHE A 454 2.72 -25.23 -6.74
CA PHE A 454 2.99 -24.02 -5.98
C PHE A 454 3.85 -24.24 -4.72
N GLN A 455 4.04 -25.50 -4.30
CA GLN A 455 5.03 -25.92 -3.29
C GLN A 455 6.42 -26.21 -3.89
N GLU A 456 6.64 -25.97 -5.19
CA GLU A 456 7.90 -26.21 -5.90
C GLU A 456 8.34 -27.68 -5.90
N LYS A 457 7.41 -28.62 -5.66
CA LYS A 457 7.69 -30.07 -5.71
C LYS A 457 7.65 -30.64 -7.12
N ILE A 458 6.94 -29.97 -8.03
CA ILE A 458 6.83 -30.33 -9.44
C ILE A 458 7.70 -29.35 -10.25
N PRO A 459 8.92 -29.75 -10.67
CA PRO A 459 9.81 -28.89 -11.42
C PRO A 459 9.39 -28.85 -12.90
N VAL A 460 8.32 -28.12 -13.21
CA VAL A 460 7.81 -27.93 -14.57
C VAL A 460 7.75 -26.43 -14.88
N ASN A 461 8.31 -26.04 -16.02
CA ASN A 461 8.23 -24.66 -16.48
C ASN A 461 6.85 -24.40 -17.09
N LEU A 462 6.10 -23.47 -16.51
CA LEU A 462 4.82 -22.98 -17.05
C LEU A 462 4.98 -21.53 -17.48
N SER A 463 4.22 -21.08 -18.47
CA SER A 463 4.13 -19.63 -18.71
C SER A 463 3.38 -18.94 -17.55
N PRO A 464 3.62 -17.64 -17.28
CA PRO A 464 2.90 -16.90 -16.24
C PRO A 464 1.38 -16.94 -16.39
N VAL A 465 0.88 -17.00 -17.63
CA VAL A 465 -0.55 -17.12 -17.94
C VAL A 465 -1.08 -18.51 -17.58
N GLN A 466 -0.35 -19.58 -17.90
CA GLN A 466 -0.70 -20.95 -17.53
C GLN A 466 -0.68 -21.14 -16.01
N ALA A 467 0.33 -20.60 -15.32
CA ALA A 467 0.40 -20.64 -13.86
C ALA A 467 -0.76 -19.87 -13.22
N SER A 468 -1.13 -18.71 -13.78
CA SER A 468 -2.29 -17.95 -13.33
C SER A 468 -3.60 -18.74 -13.52
N LEU A 469 -3.77 -19.40 -14.67
CA LEU A 469 -4.93 -20.24 -14.93
C LEU A 469 -5.01 -21.43 -13.95
N LEU A 470 -3.88 -22.10 -13.70
CA LEU A 470 -3.77 -23.18 -12.73
C LEU A 470 -4.11 -22.71 -11.31
N LEU A 471 -3.71 -21.49 -10.94
CA LEU A 471 -4.09 -20.88 -9.66
C LEU A 471 -5.61 -20.65 -9.57
N CYS A 472 -6.21 -20.02 -10.59
CA CYS A 472 -7.64 -19.68 -10.54
C CYS A 472 -8.51 -20.96 -10.51
N ILE A 473 -8.16 -22.00 -11.28
CA ILE A 473 -8.90 -23.27 -11.32
C ILE A 473 -8.60 -24.14 -10.08
N GLY A 474 -7.33 -24.38 -9.78
CA GLY A 474 -6.91 -25.38 -8.79
C GLY A 474 -6.82 -24.88 -7.35
N LEU A 475 -6.47 -23.61 -7.14
CA LEU A 475 -6.35 -23.04 -5.78
C LEU A 475 -7.55 -22.17 -5.39
N GLN A 476 -8.14 -21.40 -6.31
CA GLN A 476 -9.32 -20.58 -6.02
C GLN A 476 -10.66 -21.26 -6.34
N ASN A 477 -10.65 -22.45 -6.95
CA ASN A 477 -11.85 -23.20 -7.34
C ASN A 477 -12.86 -22.32 -8.12
N GLN A 478 -12.36 -21.51 -9.05
CA GLN A 478 -13.18 -20.67 -9.92
C GLN A 478 -13.65 -21.45 -11.15
N ASN A 479 -14.87 -21.17 -11.60
CA ASN A 479 -15.40 -21.75 -12.82
C ASN A 479 -14.74 -21.12 -14.05
N ILE A 480 -14.62 -21.90 -15.13
CA ILE A 480 -13.99 -21.47 -16.38
C ILE A 480 -14.66 -20.21 -16.96
N SER A 481 -15.98 -20.12 -16.89
CA SER A 481 -16.76 -18.94 -17.33
C SER A 481 -16.42 -17.65 -16.56
N TYR A 482 -16.11 -17.77 -15.26
CA TYR A 482 -15.68 -16.63 -14.44
C TYR A 482 -14.29 -16.15 -14.86
N ILE A 483 -13.40 -17.07 -15.21
CA ILE A 483 -12.03 -16.76 -15.65
C ILE A 483 -12.05 -16.05 -17.01
N GLU A 484 -12.91 -16.46 -17.95
CA GLU A 484 -13.10 -15.79 -19.24
C GLU A 484 -13.54 -14.32 -19.08
N THR A 485 -14.43 -14.06 -18.12
CA THR A 485 -14.90 -12.70 -17.80
C THR A 485 -13.80 -11.84 -17.18
N GLN A 486 -12.95 -12.43 -16.33
CA GLN A 486 -11.82 -11.73 -15.68
C GLN A 486 -10.67 -11.43 -16.67
N GLN A 487 -10.38 -12.37 -17.59
CA GLN A 487 -9.31 -12.21 -18.58
C GLN A 487 -9.65 -11.21 -19.68
N SER A 488 -10.92 -11.13 -20.09
CA SER A 488 -11.38 -10.15 -21.10
C SER A 488 -11.37 -8.70 -20.59
N ALA A 489 -11.44 -8.49 -19.27
CA ALA A 489 -11.43 -7.16 -18.65
C ALA A 489 -10.02 -6.55 -18.48
N THR A 490 -8.94 -7.33 -18.67
CA THR A 490 -7.57 -6.85 -18.39
C THR A 490 -6.58 -7.33 -19.46
N PRO A 491 -6.24 -6.52 -20.48
CA PRO A 491 -5.17 -6.89 -21.39
C PRO A 491 -3.83 -6.93 -20.63
N LEU A 492 -3.19 -8.10 -20.65
CA LEU A 492 -1.83 -8.27 -20.17
C LEU A 492 -0.90 -7.47 -21.08
N VAL A 493 -0.41 -6.32 -20.61
CA VAL A 493 0.76 -5.66 -21.20
C VAL A 493 1.93 -6.65 -21.08
N PRO A 494 2.57 -7.07 -22.19
CA PRO A 494 3.79 -7.86 -22.10
C PRO A 494 4.86 -7.02 -21.40
N GLN A 495 5.47 -7.58 -20.36
CA GLN A 495 6.71 -7.03 -19.83
C GLN A 495 7.77 -7.11 -20.93
N SER A 496 8.07 -5.97 -21.57
CA SER A 496 9.27 -5.83 -22.38
C SER A 496 10.46 -5.93 -21.44
N GLN A 497 11.16 -7.06 -21.52
CA GLN A 497 12.56 -7.15 -21.11
C GLN A 497 13.31 -6.04 -21.85
N GLY A 498 13.88 -5.09 -21.09
CA GLY A 498 14.79 -4.09 -21.63
C GLY A 498 16.09 -4.78 -22.03
N GLN A 499 16.10 -5.39 -23.21
CA GLN A 499 17.35 -5.79 -23.87
C GLN A 499 18.01 -4.53 -24.43
N LEU A 500 19.20 -4.27 -23.90
CA LEU A 500 20.21 -3.40 -24.48
C LEU A 500 20.43 -3.81 -25.95
N ALA A 501 19.93 -2.99 -26.88
CA ALA A 501 20.27 -3.13 -28.30
C ALA A 501 21.41 -2.17 -28.61
N THR A 502 22.63 -2.68 -28.56
CA THR A 502 23.79 -2.11 -29.25
C THR A 502 23.51 -2.19 -30.76
N THR A 503 23.53 -1.05 -31.44
CA THR A 503 23.66 -1.01 -32.90
C THR A 503 24.79 -0.07 -33.24
N ASP A 504 25.95 -0.67 -33.53
CA ASP A 504 27.01 -0.07 -34.31
C ASP A 504 26.51 0.07 -35.76
N ALA A 505 26.63 1.27 -36.32
CA ALA A 505 26.73 1.50 -37.75
C ALA A 505 27.43 2.83 -38.02
N ASP A 506 28.70 2.72 -38.40
CA ASP A 506 29.50 3.73 -39.08
C ASP A 506 28.77 4.38 -40.26
N SER A 507 28.93 5.70 -40.43
CA SER A 507 29.70 6.30 -41.54
C SER A 507 29.23 7.72 -41.91
N SER A 508 30.23 8.62 -41.93
CA SER A 508 30.43 9.76 -42.84
C SER A 508 29.29 10.74 -43.15
N ASN A 509 29.45 12.01 -42.74
CA ASN A 509 29.77 13.07 -43.69
C ASN A 509 30.23 14.38 -43.02
N GLU A 510 31.29 14.92 -43.59
CA GLU A 510 31.97 16.18 -43.33
C GLU A 510 31.07 17.40 -43.59
N CYS A 511 31.32 18.49 -42.87
CA CYS A 511 31.75 19.79 -43.44
C CYS A 511 31.77 20.89 -42.36
N ASP A 512 32.99 21.34 -42.05
CA ASP A 512 33.46 22.72 -41.81
C ASP A 512 32.46 23.80 -41.36
N ASP A 513 32.76 24.51 -40.25
CA ASP A 513 33.61 25.70 -40.39
C ASP A 513 34.09 26.32 -39.05
N SER A 514 35.26 26.93 -39.18
CA SER A 514 36.14 27.68 -38.29
C SER A 514 35.55 28.72 -37.30
N ASN A 515 36.08 28.79 -36.06
CA ASN A 515 37.01 29.87 -35.64
C ASN A 515 37.47 29.85 -34.15
N SER A 516 38.80 29.91 -34.04
CA SER A 516 39.71 30.33 -32.97
C SER A 516 39.20 31.21 -31.80
N ARG A 517 39.68 30.93 -30.57
CA ARG A 517 40.74 31.68 -29.83
C ARG A 517 40.82 31.30 -28.33
N LYS A 518 42.00 30.81 -27.91
CA LYS A 518 42.53 30.88 -26.52
C LYS A 518 43.17 32.27 -26.29
N PRO A 519 43.35 32.71 -25.03
CA PRO A 519 44.65 32.52 -24.33
C PRO A 519 44.45 32.09 -22.85
N ARG A 520 45.17 31.10 -22.29
CA ARG A 520 46.54 31.07 -21.72
C ARG A 520 46.85 32.08 -20.59
N ASN A 521 47.07 31.48 -19.41
CA ASN A 521 48.03 31.77 -18.32
C ASN A 521 47.98 33.10 -17.55
N ASN A 522 47.87 33.03 -16.22
CA ASN A 522 49.06 33.20 -15.38
C ASN A 522 48.88 32.76 -13.91
N SER A 523 50.00 32.28 -13.39
CA SER A 523 50.34 31.78 -12.07
C SER A 523 50.28 32.80 -10.94
N SER A 524 50.07 32.34 -9.69
CA SER A 524 50.96 32.69 -8.58
C SER A 524 50.72 31.82 -7.33
N ASN A 525 51.78 31.12 -6.93
CA ASN A 525 52.00 30.49 -5.63
C ASN A 525 51.79 31.45 -4.45
N LYS A 526 51.27 30.94 -3.32
CA LYS A 526 51.77 31.32 -1.98
C LYS A 526 51.50 30.20 -0.97
N SER A 527 52.58 29.48 -0.67
CA SER A 527 52.76 28.68 0.54
C SER A 527 52.86 29.58 1.76
N ARG A 528 52.25 29.17 2.88
CA ARG A 528 52.74 29.51 4.23
C ARG A 528 52.35 28.44 5.26
N ASN A 529 53.39 27.95 5.91
CA ASN A 529 53.44 26.93 6.96
C ASN A 529 52.89 27.39 8.33
N ASN A 530 52.46 26.38 9.09
CA ASN A 530 52.58 26.15 10.54
C ASN A 530 52.00 27.18 11.53
N ARG A 531 51.12 26.69 12.42
CA ARG A 531 51.45 26.43 13.84
C ARG A 531 50.29 25.80 14.61
N SER A 532 50.59 24.65 15.20
CA SER A 532 49.92 24.00 16.32
C SER A 532 50.00 24.88 17.59
N ILE A 533 48.87 25.13 18.25
CA ILE A 533 48.82 25.49 19.67
C ILE A 533 47.72 24.67 20.33
N ASN A 534 48.16 23.70 21.14
CA ASN A 534 47.37 23.05 22.17
C ASN A 534 47.03 24.06 23.27
N SER A 535 45.76 24.21 23.61
CA SER A 535 45.35 24.63 24.96
C SER A 535 44.10 23.87 25.37
N GLY A 536 44.33 22.85 26.20
CA GLY A 536 43.25 22.13 26.87
C GLY A 536 42.60 23.03 27.92
N ARG A 537 41.27 23.12 27.86
CA ARG A 537 40.42 23.32 29.04
C ARG A 537 39.22 22.39 28.91
N ASN A 538 39.22 21.38 29.76
CA ASN A 538 38.07 20.57 30.11
C ASN A 538 36.95 21.50 30.60
N ASN A 539 35.74 21.35 30.05
CA ASN A 539 34.57 21.17 30.90
C ASN A 539 33.44 20.39 30.19
N PRO A 540 32.71 19.56 30.93
CA PRO A 540 31.87 18.48 30.42
C PRO A 540 30.43 18.95 30.21
N ASN A 541 29.85 18.70 29.04
CA ASN A 541 28.40 18.59 28.83
C ASN A 541 28.09 18.07 27.41
N ARG A 542 28.69 16.93 27.06
CA ARG A 542 28.27 16.08 25.94
C ARG A 542 27.95 14.70 26.49
N ASN A 543 26.86 14.60 27.24
CA ASN A 543 26.33 13.31 27.67
C ASN A 543 24.88 13.49 28.12
N SER A 544 23.95 13.54 27.17
CA SER A 544 22.53 13.24 27.44
C SER A 544 21.63 13.11 26.21
N ASN A 545 22.12 12.90 24.98
CA ASN A 545 21.23 12.65 23.82
C ASN A 545 21.74 11.64 22.78
N SER A 546 22.77 10.84 23.09
CA SER A 546 23.30 9.80 22.19
C SER A 546 23.06 8.36 22.70
N ARG A 547 22.09 8.16 23.58
CA ARG A 547 21.69 6.84 24.06
C ARG A 547 20.24 6.59 23.62
N ASN A 548 20.04 5.53 22.84
CA ASN A 548 18.78 4.94 22.37
C ASN A 548 18.33 5.20 20.91
N LEU A 549 19.26 5.24 19.95
CA LEU A 549 18.95 4.66 18.62
C LEU A 549 19.37 3.19 18.67
N SER A 550 18.54 2.38 19.33
CA SER A 550 18.81 0.95 19.42
C SER A 550 18.62 0.30 18.06
N LYS A 551 19.64 -0.46 17.64
CA LYS A 551 19.67 -1.42 16.53
C LYS A 551 18.26 -1.94 16.22
N CYS A 552 17.74 -1.60 15.05
CA CYS A 552 16.50 -2.16 14.53
C CYS A 552 16.86 -3.40 13.72
N HIS A 553 16.37 -4.57 14.12
CA HIS A 553 16.69 -5.84 13.46
C HIS A 553 15.75 -6.12 12.28
N ILE A 554 14.59 -5.47 12.22
CA ILE A 554 13.56 -5.73 11.21
C ILE A 554 12.83 -4.42 10.90
N LEU A 555 12.62 -4.12 9.61
CA LEU A 555 11.73 -3.05 9.14
C LEU A 555 10.42 -3.65 8.63
N TRP A 556 9.30 -3.10 9.08
CA TRP A 556 7.95 -3.58 8.74
C TRP A 556 7.24 -2.55 7.89
N ILE A 557 6.43 -2.99 6.92
CA ILE A 557 5.54 -2.15 6.10
C ILE A 557 4.11 -2.65 6.23
#